data_AF-A0A7W7KDR7-F1
#
_entry.id   AF-A0A7W7KDR7-F1
#
_cell.length_a   1.000
_cell.length_b   1.000
_cell.length_c   1.000
_cell.angle_alpha   90.00
_cell.angle_beta   90.00
_cell.angle_gamma   90.00
#
_symmetry.space_group_name_H-M   'P 1'
#
loop_
_entity.id
_entity.type
_entity.pdbx_description
1 polymer ?
#
loop_
_entity_poly.entity_id
_entity_poly.type
_entity_poly.pdbx_seq_one_letter_code
_entity_poly.pdbx_strand_id
1 'polypeptide(L)'
;MAMQLAWLLPAPYALTSDELSFQVHCARLDQSADLASHLLATFASKPRACLRASPLVKTHGWGLHHDAQGRVAAVAVESPKYRLLALRYHKSAA
;
A
#
# COMPACT_ATOMS: atom_id res chain seq x y z
N MET A 1 5.08 -0.29 11.11
CA MET A 1 3.63 -0.19 10.87
C MET A 1 3.20 1.26 10.68
N ALA A 2 3.51 2.15 11.64
CA ALA A 2 3.30 3.60 11.48
C ALA A 2 3.89 4.15 10.17
N MET A 3 5.04 3.64 9.74
CA MET A 3 5.72 4.15 8.55
C MET A 3 4.95 3.95 7.24
N GLN A 4 4.18 2.87 7.08
CA GLN A 4 3.36 2.69 5.86
C GLN A 4 2.22 3.72 5.81
N LEU A 5 1.57 3.99 6.94
CA LEU A 5 0.53 5.04 7.02
C LEU A 5 1.12 6.44 6.80
N ALA A 6 2.32 6.69 7.31
CA ALA A 6 3.01 7.97 7.12
C ALA A 6 3.22 8.32 5.64
N TRP A 7 3.39 7.32 4.77
CA TRP A 7 3.45 7.52 3.32
C TRP A 7 2.07 7.56 2.65
N LEU A 8 1.12 6.73 3.10
CA LEU A 8 -0.19 6.56 2.45
C LEU A 8 -1.23 7.64 2.79
N LEU A 9 -1.17 8.23 3.99
CA LEU A 9 -2.12 9.25 4.43
C LEU A 9 -1.93 10.62 3.75
N PRO A 10 -0.72 11.17 3.63
CA PRO A 10 -0.54 12.48 3.00
C PRO A 10 -0.73 12.43 1.47
N ALA A 11 -0.47 11.28 0.84
CA ALA A 11 -0.50 11.13 -0.61
C ALA A 11 -1.16 9.79 -1.03
N PRO A 12 -2.49 9.63 -0.84
CA PRO A 12 -3.18 8.42 -1.24
C PRO A 12 -3.08 8.21 -2.75
N TYR A 13 -2.82 6.97 -3.18
CA TYR A 13 -2.58 6.60 -4.58
C TYR A 13 -1.35 7.23 -5.23
N ALA A 14 -0.36 7.70 -4.45
CA ALA A 14 0.91 8.15 -5.02
C ALA A 14 1.86 7.00 -5.37
N LEU A 15 1.79 5.89 -4.63
CA LEU A 15 2.71 4.76 -4.74
C LEU A 15 1.95 3.46 -5.01
N THR A 16 2.54 2.58 -5.81
CA THR A 16 2.15 1.17 -5.90
C THR A 16 2.57 0.39 -4.64
N SER A 17 2.08 -0.85 -4.54
CA SER A 17 2.43 -1.74 -3.42
C SER A 17 3.94 -1.98 -3.29
N ASP A 18 4.61 -2.14 -4.43
CA ASP A 18 6.04 -2.46 -4.48
C ASP A 18 6.87 -1.23 -4.15
N GLU A 19 6.52 -0.07 -4.70
CA GLU A 19 7.17 1.21 -4.41
C GLU A 19 7.01 1.59 -2.93
N LEU A 20 5.82 1.41 -2.34
CA LEU A 20 5.61 1.64 -0.91
C LEU A 20 6.48 0.71 -0.06
N SER A 21 6.56 -0.57 -0.43
CA SER A 21 7.35 -1.55 0.30
C SER A 21 8.84 -1.25 0.20
N PHE A 22 9.29 -0.77 -0.96
CA PHE A 22 10.66 -0.33 -1.19
C PHE A 22 11.00 0.93 -0.38
N GLN A 23 10.14 1.96 -0.43
CA GLN A 23 10.27 3.17 0.38
C GLN A 23 10.39 2.85 1.88
N VAL A 24 9.50 1.99 2.37
CA VAL A 24 9.53 1.52 3.76
C VAL A 24 10.77 0.70 4.08
N HIS A 25 11.33 -0.02 3.10
CA HIS A 25 12.57 -0.76 3.30
C HIS A 25 13.77 0.17 3.41
N CYS A 26 13.95 1.10 2.47
CA CYS A 26 15.03 2.09 2.49
C CYS A 26 14.97 2.97 3.74
N ALA A 27 13.78 3.44 4.12
CA ALA A 27 13.60 4.23 5.33
C ALA A 27 13.93 3.46 6.63
N ARG A 28 13.81 2.13 6.66
CA ARG A 28 14.28 1.32 7.81
C ARG A 28 15.79 1.17 7.88
N LEU A 29 16.47 1.39 6.77
CA LEU A 29 17.93 1.30 6.64
C LEU A 29 18.59 2.69 6.70
N ASP A 30 17.83 3.74 6.97
CA ASP A 30 18.26 5.15 6.89
C ASP A 30 18.88 5.50 5.52
N GLN A 31 18.37 4.86 4.46
CA GLN A 31 18.79 5.09 3.08
C GLN A 31 17.73 5.89 2.33
N SER A 32 18.19 6.77 1.45
CA SER A 32 17.29 7.44 0.50
C SER A 32 16.79 6.42 -0.53
N ALA A 33 15.48 6.41 -0.74
CA ALA A 33 14.87 5.61 -1.79
C ALA A 33 14.92 6.38 -3.11
N ASP A 34 15.95 6.13 -3.91
CA ASP A 34 15.92 6.44 -5.33
C ASP A 34 15.05 5.38 -6.03
N LEU A 35 13.91 5.79 -6.59
CA LEU A 35 13.01 4.92 -7.34
C LEU A 35 13.56 4.59 -8.75
N ALA A 36 14.88 4.57 -8.91
CA ALA A 36 15.54 4.07 -10.10
C ALA A 36 15.00 2.67 -10.45
N SER A 37 14.48 2.53 -11.68
CA SER A 37 13.72 1.34 -12.10
C SER A 37 14.48 0.03 -11.90
N HIS A 38 15.81 0.04 -12.01
CA HIS A 38 16.64 -1.15 -11.78
C HIS A 38 16.69 -1.59 -10.30
N LEU A 39 16.76 -0.65 -9.36
CA LEU A 39 16.77 -0.96 -7.93
C LEU A 39 15.41 -1.47 -7.48
N LEU A 40 14.34 -0.82 -7.93
CA LEU A 40 12.98 -1.27 -7.66
C LEU A 40 12.71 -2.64 -8.28
N ALA A 41 13.13 -2.89 -9.53
CA ALA A 41 12.98 -4.19 -10.17
C ALA A 41 13.76 -5.30 -9.44
N THR A 42 14.99 -5.01 -9.01
CA THR A 42 15.80 -5.94 -8.22
C THR A 42 15.19 -6.17 -6.84
N PHE A 43 14.55 -5.15 -6.26
CA PHE A 43 13.79 -5.30 -5.03
C PHE A 43 12.57 -6.18 -5.28
N ALA A 44 11.73 -5.87 -6.26
CA ALA A 44 10.48 -6.57 -6.56
C ALA A 44 10.69 -8.03 -7.04
N SER A 45 11.86 -8.37 -7.61
CA SER A 45 12.17 -9.73 -8.06
C SER A 45 12.29 -10.75 -6.92
N LYS A 46 12.51 -10.30 -5.68
CA LYS A 46 12.56 -11.17 -4.50
C LYS A 46 11.17 -11.26 -3.87
N PRO A 47 10.61 -12.47 -3.67
CA PRO A 47 9.31 -12.63 -3.03
C PRO A 47 9.35 -12.11 -1.59
N ARG A 48 8.44 -11.21 -1.25
CA ARG A 48 8.25 -10.66 0.10
C ARG A 48 6.77 -10.74 0.49
N ALA A 49 6.50 -10.65 1.80
CA ALA A 49 5.14 -10.59 2.31
C ALA A 49 4.39 -9.42 1.67
N CYS A 50 3.26 -9.72 1.02
CA CYS A 50 2.43 -8.72 0.37
C CYS A 50 1.74 -7.83 1.40
N LEU A 51 1.27 -6.65 0.96
CA LEU A 51 0.59 -5.71 1.85
C LEU A 51 -0.68 -6.29 2.50
N ARG A 52 -1.29 -7.33 1.92
CA ARG A 52 -2.42 -8.06 2.51
C ARG A 52 -2.05 -8.72 3.85
N ALA A 53 -0.79 -9.12 4.03
CA ALA A 53 -0.30 -9.68 5.29
C ALA A 53 0.14 -8.59 6.30
N SER A 54 0.03 -7.31 5.95
CA SER A 54 0.41 -6.22 6.84
C SER A 54 -0.49 -6.19 8.08
N PRO A 55 0.08 -5.97 9.29
CA PRO A 55 -0.70 -5.67 10.48
C PRO A 55 -1.70 -4.51 10.30
N LEU A 56 -1.47 -3.59 9.34
CA LEU A 56 -2.44 -2.54 8.99
C LEU A 56 -3.83 -3.13 8.71
N VAL A 57 -3.87 -4.16 7.87
CA VAL A 57 -5.10 -4.82 7.45
C VAL A 57 -5.56 -5.83 8.50
N LYS A 58 -4.60 -6.55 9.10
CA LYS A 58 -4.93 -7.68 9.99
C LYS A 58 -5.41 -7.26 11.38
N THR A 59 -4.87 -6.18 11.95
CA THR A 59 -5.08 -5.86 13.37
C THR A 59 -5.31 -4.37 13.68
N HIS A 60 -5.09 -3.45 12.74
CA HIS A 60 -5.15 -2.00 13.04
C HIS A 60 -6.34 -1.27 12.41
N GLY A 61 -7.31 -1.98 11.82
CA GLY A 61 -8.55 -1.36 11.30
C GLY A 61 -8.36 -0.50 10.04
N TRP A 62 -7.38 -0.84 9.19
CA TRP A 62 -7.15 -0.16 7.91
C TRP A 62 -7.40 -1.08 6.71
N GLY A 63 -8.22 -0.62 5.77
CA GLY A 63 -8.28 -1.17 4.43
C GLY A 63 -7.18 -0.64 3.54
N LEU A 64 -6.72 -1.46 2.60
CA LEU A 64 -5.91 -1.02 1.48
C LEU A 64 -6.75 -1.10 0.20
N HIS A 65 -6.84 0.02 -0.50
CA HIS A 65 -7.51 0.09 -1.78
C HIS A 65 -6.48 0.31 -2.89
N HIS A 66 -6.62 -0.46 -3.97
CA HIS A 66 -5.80 -0.32 -5.17
C HIS A 66 -6.63 0.33 -6.26
N ASP A 67 -6.10 1.38 -6.90
CA ASP A 67 -6.71 1.93 -8.11
C ASP A 67 -6.44 1.05 -9.34
N ALA A 68 -6.97 1.46 -10.50
CA ALA A 68 -6.79 0.73 -11.76
C ALA A 68 -5.33 0.66 -12.24
N GLN A 69 -4.46 1.52 -11.72
CA GLN A 69 -3.02 1.56 -12.00
C GLN A 69 -2.21 0.81 -10.94
N GLY A 70 -2.85 0.16 -9.96
CA GLY A 70 -2.20 -0.58 -8.88
C GLY A 70 -1.65 0.28 -7.74
N ARG A 71 -1.93 1.60 -7.75
CA ARG A 71 -1.52 2.53 -6.70
C ARG A 71 -2.40 2.37 -5.46
N VAL A 72 -1.83 2.59 -4.29
CA VAL A 72 -2.40 2.19 -3.00
C VAL A 72 -2.85 3.39 -2.20
N ALA A 73 -4.01 3.28 -1.55
CA ALA A 73 -4.44 4.17 -0.49
C ALA A 73 -4.80 3.39 0.78
N ALA A 74 -4.44 3.95 1.94
CA ALA A 74 -4.95 3.50 3.21
C ALA A 74 -6.33 4.12 3.47
N VAL A 75 -7.29 3.30 3.88
CA VAL A 75 -8.67 3.74 4.15
C VAL A 75 -9.09 3.18 5.50
N ALA A 76 -9.45 4.04 6.46
CA ALA A 76 -9.92 3.58 7.76
C ALA A 76 -11.22 2.77 7.60
N VAL A 77 -11.32 1.61 8.24
CA VAL A 77 -12.47 0.70 8.13
C VAL A 77 -13.78 1.36 8.56
N GLU A 78 -13.71 2.24 9.56
CA GLU A 78 -14.86 3.01 10.08
C GLU A 78 -15.35 4.10 9.11
N SER A 79 -14.59 4.42 8.05
CA SER A 79 -14.91 5.54 7.17
C SER A 79 -16.05 5.22 6.19
N PRO A 80 -16.89 6.21 5.82
CA PRO A 80 -17.88 6.04 4.75
C PRO A 80 -17.24 5.59 3.42
N LYS A 81 -16.02 6.05 3.15
CA LYS A 81 -15.24 5.68 1.96
C LYS A 81 -14.95 4.19 1.91
N TYR A 82 -14.59 3.57 3.04
CA TYR A 82 -14.35 2.13 3.09
C TYR A 82 -15.61 1.34 2.71
N ARG A 83 -16.77 1.72 3.28
CA ARG A 83 -18.05 1.10 2.95
C ARG A 83 -18.38 1.21 1.46
N LEU A 84 -18.20 2.38 0.85
CA LEU A 84 -18.45 2.59 -0.58
C LEU A 84 -17.56 1.71 -1.46
N LEU A 85 -16.28 1.59 -1.13
CA LEU A 85 -15.33 0.78 -1.87
C LEU A 85 -15.63 -0.72 -1.74
N ALA A 86 -16.02 -1.18 -0.54
CA ALA A 86 -16.41 -2.56 -0.31
C ALA A 86 -17.69 -2.97 -1.07
N LEU A 87 -18.66 -2.06 -1.19
CA LEU A 87 -19.89 -2.28 -1.95
C LEU A 87 -19.64 -2.34 -3.47
N ARG A 88 -18.71 -1.51 -3.98
CA ARG A 88 -18.33 -1.50 -5.39
C ARG A 88 -17.62 -2.79 -5.81
N TYR A 89 -16.80 -3.37 -4.94
CA TYR A 89 -16.11 -4.63 -5.23
C TYR A 89 -17.09 -5.78 -5.52
N HIS A 90 -18.24 -5.82 -4.83
CA HIS A 90 -19.26 -6.86 -5.04
C HIS A 90 -20.04 -6.72 -6.36
N LYS A 91 -20.08 -5.52 -6.96
CA LYS A 91 -20.84 -5.28 -8.20
C LYS A 91 -20.05 -5.49 -9.49
N SER A 92 -18.71 -5.61 -9.42
CA SER A 92 -17.87 -5.89 -10.61
C SER A 92 -17.63 -7.38 -10.88
N ALA A 93 -18.24 -8.28 -10.09
CA ALA A 93 -18.13 -9.73 -10.24
C ALA A 93 -19.39 -10.41 -10.82
N ALA A 94 -20.31 -9.63 -11.40
CA ALA A 94 -21.51 -10.09 -12.11
C ALA A 94 -21.54 -9.46 -13.51
#